data_AF-A0A4Q4RSX4-F1
#
_entry.id   AF-A0A4Q4RSX4-F1
#
_cell.length_a   1.000
_cell.length_b   1.000
_cell.length_c   1.000
_cell.angle_alpha   90.00
_cell.angle_beta   90.00
_cell.angle_gamma   90.00
#
_symmetry.space_group_name_H-M   'P 1'
#
loop_
_entity.id
_entity.type
_entity.pdbx_description
1 polymer ?
#
loop_
_entity_poly.entity_id
_entity_poly.type
_entity_poly.pdbx_seq_one_letter_code
_entity_poly.pdbx_strand_id
1 'polypeptide(L)' 'MSSDADKSNITTTYKAAKDLGFHSFKAFLESYGLRIWELDDVEEGKAIMRAMGYNVS' A
#
# COMPACT_ATOMS: atom_id res chain seq x y z
N MET A 1 7.28 12.16 17.32
CA MET A 1 6.11 11.33 17.00
C MET A 1 5.27 12.11 16.00
N SER A 2 5.43 11.88 14.69
CA SER A 2 4.69 12.61 13.64
C SER A 2 4.17 11.71 12.51
N SER A 3 4.44 10.40 12.55
CA SER A 3 4.34 9.52 11.38
C SER A 3 2.94 9.03 11.05
N ASP A 4 1.96 9.05 11.96
CA ASP A 4 0.64 8.45 11.69
C ASP A 4 -0.37 9.44 11.08
N ALA A 5 -0.21 10.74 11.34
CA ALA A 5 -1.03 11.77 10.69
C ALA A 5 -0.66 11.97 9.21
N ASP A 6 0.59 11.68 8.83
CA ASP A 6 1.03 11.77 7.43
C ASP A 6 0.53 10.60 6.58
N LYS A 7 0.39 9.39 7.16
CA LYS A 7 -0.08 8.20 6.45
C LYS A 7 -1.53 8.30 5.99
N SER A 8 -2.40 8.91 6.79
CA SER A 8 -3.81 9.09 6.41
C SER A 8 -3.99 10.07 5.25
N ASN A 9 -3.02 10.96 5.01
CA ASN A 9 -2.99 11.85 3.84
C ASN A 9 -2.49 11.14 2.56
N ILE A 10 -1.92 9.94 2.69
CA ILE A 10 -1.50 9.13 1.56
C ILE A 10 -2.69 8.31 1.05
N THR A 11 -3.22 8.73 -0.09
CA THR A 11 -4.44 8.16 -0.69
C THR A 11 -4.19 7.27 -1.90
N THR A 12 -2.94 7.17 -2.38
CA THR A 12 -2.60 6.33 -3.54
C THR A 12 -1.66 5.20 -3.15
N THR A 13 -1.89 4.03 -3.72
CA THR A 13 -1.10 2.81 -3.46
C THR A 13 0.37 3.00 -3.78
N TYR A 14 0.69 3.77 -4.83
CA TYR A 14 2.08 4.11 -5.16
C TYR A 14 2.78 4.91 -4.05
N LYS A 15 2.11 5.95 -3.51
CA LYS A 15 2.69 6.76 -2.43
C LYS A 15 2.83 5.95 -1.14
N ALA A 16 1.84 5.11 -0.82
CA ALA A 16 1.90 4.22 0.34
C ALA A 16 3.04 3.21 0.21
N ALA A 17 3.19 2.57 -0.95
CA ALA A 17 4.31 1.66 -1.22
C ALA A 17 5.66 2.37 -1.07
N LYS A 18 5.78 3.61 -1.57
CA LYS A 18 7.00 4.41 -1.46
C LYS A 18 7.33 4.81 -0.02
N ASP A 19 6.32 5.15 0.77
CA ASP A 19 6.46 5.44 2.20
C ASP A 19 6.95 4.21 2.99
N LEU A 20 6.49 3.02 2.59
CA LEU A 20 6.95 1.73 3.09
C LEU A 20 8.35 1.32 2.58
N GLY A 21 8.97 2.13 1.72
CA GLY A 21 10.32 1.87 1.17
C GLY A 21 10.35 1.05 -0.12
N PHE A 22 9.20 0.74 -0.73
CA PHE A 22 9.13 0.04 -2.01
C PHE A 22 9.19 1.01 -3.19
N HIS A 23 9.76 0.57 -4.31
CA HIS A 23 9.84 1.39 -5.52
C HIS A 23 8.50 1.49 -6.28
N SER A 24 7.56 0.57 -6.04
CA SER A 24 6.23 0.56 -6.67
C SER A 24 5.23 -0.28 -5.88
N PHE A 25 3.93 -0.09 -6.16
CA PHE A 25 2.88 -0.94 -5.60
C PHE A 25 3.03 -2.41 -6.01
N LYS A 26 3.52 -2.68 -7.23
CA LYS A 26 3.83 -4.04 -7.68
C LYS A 26 4.85 -4.73 -6.77
N ALA A 27 5.95 -4.04 -6.44
CA ALA A 27 6.98 -4.61 -5.57
C ALA A 27 6.47 -4.86 -4.15
N PHE A 28 5.59 -3.99 -3.67
CA PHE A 28 4.86 -4.22 -2.42
C PHE A 28 4.02 -5.49 -2.52
N LEU A 29 3.16 -5.64 -3.54
CA LEU A 29 2.35 -6.85 -3.73
C LEU A 29 3.21 -8.11 -3.81
N GLU A 30 4.27 -8.09 -4.62
CA GLU A 30 5.18 -9.23 -4.78
C GLU A 30 5.87 -9.62 -3.47
N SER A 31 6.12 -8.67 -2.56
CA SER A 31 6.68 -8.98 -1.22
C SER A 31 5.73 -9.78 -0.32
N TYR A 32 4.42 -9.68 -0.58
CA TYR A 32 3.37 -10.48 0.07
C TYR A 32 2.96 -11.71 -0.76
N GLY A 33 3.61 -11.96 -1.91
CA GLY A 33 3.23 -13.04 -2.83
C GLY A 33 2.00 -12.74 -3.68
N LEU A 34 1.55 -11.49 -3.71
CA LEU A 34 0.37 -11.01 -4.43
C LEU A 34 0.75 -10.58 -5.86
N ARG A 35 -0.17 -10.76 -6.81
CA ARG A 35 0.03 -10.46 -8.24
C ARG A 35 -0.77 -9.25 -8.67
N ILE A 36 -0.10 -8.29 -9.32
CA ILE A 36 -0.74 -7.04 -9.77
C ILE A 36 -1.81 -7.22 -10.86
N TRP A 37 -1.79 -8.34 -11.59
CA TRP A 37 -2.77 -8.64 -12.64
C TRP A 37 -4.00 -9.40 -12.10
N GLU A 38 -3.96 -9.85 -10.85
CA GLU A 38 -5.09 -10.48 -10.19
C GLU A 38 -5.82 -9.42 -9.35
N LEU A 39 -7.11 -9.25 -9.59
CA LEU A 39 -7.88 -8.16 -8.97
C LEU A 39 -8.05 -8.40 -7.47
N ASP A 40 -8.25 -9.66 -7.07
CA ASP A 40 -8.38 -10.04 -5.67
C ASP A 40 -7.09 -9.74 -4.89
N ASP A 41 -5.93 -10.10 -5.47
CA ASP A 41 -4.60 -9.82 -4.91
C ASP A 41 -4.35 -8.30 -4.78
N VAL A 42 -4.83 -7.49 -5.74
CA VAL A 42 -4.72 -6.03 -5.69
C VAL A 42 -5.56 -5.44 -4.55
N GLU A 43 -6.79 -5.90 -4.37
CA GLU A 43 -7.65 -5.45 -3.28
C GLU A 43 -7.13 -5.91 -1.92
N GLU A 44 -6.54 -7.11 -1.83
CA GLU A 44 -5.85 -7.57 -0.63
C GLU A 44 -4.67 -6.66 -0.29
N GLY A 45 -3.83 -6.30 -1.26
CA GLY A 45 -2.74 -5.35 -1.04
C GLY A 45 -3.20 -3.98 -0.55
N LYS A 46 -4.32 -3.47 -1.09
CA LYS A 46 -4.94 -2.23 -0.60
C LYS A 46 -5.46 -2.39 0.83
N ALA A 47 -6.06 -3.53 1.17
CA ALA A 47 -6.55 -3.81 2.52
C ALA A 47 -5.42 -3.83 3.55
N ILE A 48 -4.27 -4.44 3.21
CA ILE A 48 -3.07 -4.43 4.07
C ILE A 48 -2.61 -2.98 4.28
N MET A 49 -2.55 -2.16 3.22
CA MET A 49 -2.22 -0.73 3.34
C MET A 49 -3.21 0.03 4.23
N ARG A 50 -4.52 -0.24 4.12
CA ARG A 50 -5.53 0.35 5.01
C ARG A 50 -5.32 -0.07 6.47
N ALA A 51 -4.98 -1.34 6.72
CA ALA A 51 -4.65 -1.84 8.05
C ALA A 51 -3.39 -1.19 8.65
N MET A 52 -2.43 -0.78 7.80
CA MET A 52 -1.26 0.00 8.20
C MET A 52 -1.55 1.49 8.46
N GLY A 53 -2.78 1.95 8.21
CA GLY A 53 -3.23 3.32 8.43
C GLY A 53 -3.22 4.23 7.19
N TYR A 54 -2.95 3.70 6.00
CA TYR A 54 -3.03 4.46 4.76
C TYR A 54 -4.48 4.58 4.27
N ASN A 55 -4.87 5.74 3.74
CA ASN A 55 -6.22 5.97 3.24
C ASN A 55 -6.34 5.69 1.72
N VAL A 56 -5.83 4.55 1.28
CA VAL A 56 -5.82 4.17 -0.14
C VAL A 56 -7.21 3.74 -0.63
N SER A 57 -7.68 4.33 -1.73
CA SER A 57 -8.95 3.98 -2.40
C SER A 57 -8.74 2.94 -3.50
#